data_AF-A0A9P0GN23-F1
#
_entry.id   AF-A0A9P0GN23-F1
#
_cell.length_a   1.000
_cell.length_b   1.000
_cell.length_c   1.000
_cell.angle_alpha   90.00
_cell.angle_beta   90.00
_cell.angle_gamma   90.00
#
_symmetry.space_group_name_H-M   'P 1'
#
loop_
_entity.id
_entity.type
_entity.pdbx_description
1 polymer ?
#
loop_
_entity_poly.entity_id
_entity_poly.type
_entity_poly.pdbx_seq_one_letter_code
_entity_poly.pdbx_strand_id
1 'polypeptide(L)'
;MLQNKLTGKPTGTYTMKYIKKKIKENVKTVKRLKTYKKHEKRSKKGNKEELDYGCSNISYISLLELEEKMHEFLKKLDKTQSEINDLEKATIEQNCALWYAERRMRLTASWHGAINKMREDTNCENNVINILYKPFKGNTATKYGKSNEDVATKTVA
;
A
#
# COMPACT_ATOMS: atom_id res chain seq x y z
N MET A 1 -37.85 8.07 -37.56
CA MET A 1 -37.66 8.98 -38.72
C MET A 1 -37.66 10.48 -38.38
N LEU A 2 -38.07 10.92 -37.18
CA LEU A 2 -38.09 12.35 -36.81
C LEU A 2 -36.70 12.99 -36.57
N GLN A 3 -35.74 12.27 -35.99
CA GLN A 3 -34.44 12.85 -35.60
C GLN A 3 -33.53 13.22 -36.81
N ASN A 4 -33.68 12.50 -37.93
CA ASN A 4 -32.94 12.75 -39.18
C ASN A 4 -33.39 14.05 -39.87
N LYS A 5 -34.69 14.34 -39.82
CA LYS A 5 -35.28 15.56 -40.40
C LYS A 5 -34.93 16.81 -39.59
N LEU A 6 -34.76 16.69 -38.27
CA LEU A 6 -34.46 17.83 -37.38
C LEU A 6 -32.96 18.21 -37.33
N THR A 7 -32.05 17.25 -37.51
CA THR A 7 -30.60 17.48 -37.28
C THR A 7 -29.74 17.35 -38.55
N GLY A 8 -30.35 16.97 -39.68
CA GLY A 8 -29.64 16.70 -40.94
C GLY A 8 -28.65 15.54 -40.89
N LYS A 9 -28.57 14.81 -39.77
CA LYS A 9 -27.62 13.73 -39.54
C LYS A 9 -28.37 12.41 -39.36
N PRO A 10 -27.87 11.30 -39.95
CA PRO A 10 -28.45 9.99 -39.73
C PRO A 10 -28.50 9.61 -38.24
N THR A 11 -29.61 9.02 -37.83
CA THR A 11 -29.85 8.35 -36.56
C THR A 11 -28.79 7.27 -36.41
N GLY A 12 -27.89 7.44 -35.45
CA GLY A 12 -26.74 6.56 -35.24
C GLY A 12 -25.39 7.17 -35.63
N THR A 13 -25.32 8.42 -36.09
CA THR A 13 -24.03 9.11 -36.29
C THR A 13 -23.18 9.14 -35.03
N TYR A 14 -23.77 9.44 -33.87
CA TYR A 14 -23.07 9.44 -32.59
C TYR A 14 -22.67 8.04 -32.13
N THR A 15 -23.52 7.04 -32.31
CA THR A 15 -23.19 5.64 -31.97
C THR A 15 -22.07 5.12 -32.89
N MET A 16 -22.12 5.41 -34.19
CA MET A 16 -21.05 5.07 -35.13
C MET A 16 -19.75 5.81 -34.82
N LYS A 17 -19.81 7.07 -34.38
CA LYS A 17 -18.63 7.82 -33.93
C LYS A 17 -18.02 7.20 -32.67
N TYR A 18 -18.85 6.75 -31.74
CA TYR A 18 -18.41 6.02 -30.55
C TYR A 18 -17.77 4.67 -30.89
N ILE A 19 -18.41 3.87 -31.75
CA ILE A 19 -17.88 2.58 -32.23
C ILE A 19 -16.52 2.78 -32.93
N LYS A 20 -16.42 3.76 -33.84
CA LYS A 20 -15.16 4.10 -34.52
C LYS A 20 -14.06 4.52 -33.53
N LYS A 21 -14.42 5.30 -32.49
CA LYS A 21 -13.49 5.68 -31.42
C LYS A 21 -12.99 4.44 -30.66
N LYS A 22 -13.88 3.52 -30.28
CA LYS A 22 -13.54 2.28 -29.58
C LYS A 22 -12.64 1.35 -30.41
N ILE A 23 -12.92 1.20 -31.71
CA ILE A 23 -12.06 0.44 -32.62
C ILE A 23 -10.66 1.06 -32.69
N LYS A 24 -10.56 2.39 -32.79
CA LYS A 24 -9.28 3.10 -32.84
C LYS A 24 -8.48 2.97 -31.54
N GLU A 25 -9.15 3.00 -30.38
CA GLU A 25 -8.55 2.76 -29.07
C GLU A 25 -8.00 1.33 -28.97
N ASN A 26 -8.77 0.32 -29.36
CA ASN A 26 -8.33 -1.08 -29.35
C ASN A 26 -7.12 -1.31 -30.26
N VAL A 27 -7.12 -0.76 -31.48
CA VAL A 27 -5.97 -0.87 -32.39
C VAL A 27 -4.71 -0.22 -31.79
N LYS A 28 -4.85 0.93 -31.10
CA LYS A 28 -3.73 1.56 -30.39
C LYS A 28 -3.21 0.69 -29.24
N THR A 29 -4.10 0.10 -28.45
CA THR A 29 -3.74 -0.81 -27.35
C THR A 29 -3.00 -2.04 -27.86
N VAL A 30 -3.51 -2.69 -28.91
CA VAL A 30 -2.86 -3.86 -29.53
C VAL A 30 -1.50 -3.49 -30.13
N LYS A 31 -1.38 -2.33 -30.80
CA LYS A 31 -0.08 -1.85 -31.29
C LYS A 31 0.90 -1.60 -30.16
N ARG A 32 0.46 -0.96 -29.06
CA ARG A 32 1.27 -0.78 -27.85
C ARG A 32 1.78 -2.11 -27.30
N LEU A 33 0.92 -3.13 -27.20
CA LEU A 33 1.30 -4.47 -26.74
C LEU A 33 2.30 -5.16 -27.69
N LYS A 34 2.23 -4.90 -29.01
CA LYS A 34 3.21 -5.41 -29.99
C LYS A 34 4.55 -4.68 -29.97
N THR A 35 4.55 -3.36 -29.69
CA THR A 35 5.78 -2.53 -29.63
C THR A 35 6.43 -2.49 -28.26
N TYR A 36 5.70 -2.85 -27.20
CA TYR A 36 6.33 -3.22 -25.94
C TYR A 36 7.18 -4.44 -26.26
N LYS A 37 8.50 -4.22 -26.39
CA LYS A 37 9.45 -5.31 -26.20
C LYS A 37 9.01 -5.97 -24.92
N LYS A 38 8.49 -7.20 -25.00
CA LYS A 38 8.32 -8.05 -23.83
C LYS A 38 9.68 -7.94 -23.17
N HIS A 39 9.78 -7.27 -22.02
CA HIS A 39 11.02 -7.33 -21.28
C HIS A 39 11.22 -8.83 -21.14
N GLU A 40 12.22 -9.38 -21.84
CA GLU A 40 12.64 -10.74 -21.58
C GLU A 40 12.80 -10.74 -20.08
N LYS A 41 11.98 -11.56 -19.40
CA LYS A 41 12.18 -11.79 -17.99
C LYS A 41 13.65 -12.12 -17.94
N ARG A 42 14.47 -11.24 -17.35
CA ARG A 42 15.89 -11.52 -17.17
C ARG A 42 15.86 -12.85 -16.44
N SER A 43 16.16 -13.94 -17.15
CA SER A 43 16.45 -15.21 -16.54
C SER A 43 17.50 -14.83 -15.52
N LYS A 44 17.17 -15.00 -14.23
CA LYS A 44 18.14 -14.74 -13.16
C LYS A 44 19.28 -15.69 -13.47
N LYS A 45 20.32 -15.16 -14.10
CA LYS A 45 21.46 -15.94 -14.54
C LYS A 45 22.24 -16.25 -13.29
N GLY A 46 22.38 -17.54 -13.04
CA GLY A 46 23.18 -18.09 -11.96
C GLY A 46 22.32 -18.76 -10.91
N ASN A 47 22.62 -20.03 -10.67
CA ASN A 47 22.38 -20.71 -9.41
C ASN A 47 22.95 -19.84 -8.30
N LYS A 48 22.20 -18.83 -7.85
CA LYS A 48 22.24 -18.51 -6.45
C LYS A 48 21.51 -19.71 -5.88
N GLU A 49 22.27 -20.64 -5.33
CA GLU A 49 21.77 -21.56 -4.31
C GLU A 49 20.63 -20.82 -3.61
N GLU A 50 19.47 -21.44 -3.59
CA GLU A 50 18.34 -21.02 -2.79
C GLU A 50 18.88 -20.95 -1.37
N LEU A 51 19.50 -19.81 -1.03
CA LEU A 51 20.00 -19.47 0.27
C LEU A 51 18.72 -19.20 1.03
N ASP A 52 18.14 -20.32 1.42
CA ASP A 52 17.22 -20.53 2.50
C ASP A 52 16.42 -19.27 2.79
N TYR A 53 15.36 -19.05 1.99
CA TYR A 53 14.29 -18.16 2.43
C TYR A 53 13.50 -18.77 3.60
N GLY A 54 13.87 -19.98 4.06
CA GLY A 54 13.62 -20.41 5.42
C GLY A 54 14.67 -19.80 6.34
N CYS A 55 14.24 -19.18 7.43
CA CYS A 55 15.15 -19.04 8.57
C CYS A 55 15.66 -20.45 8.90
N SER A 56 16.95 -20.76 8.70
CA SER A 56 17.53 -22.07 9.05
C SER A 56 17.43 -22.38 10.55
N ASN A 57 17.03 -21.38 11.34
CA ASN A 57 16.62 -21.47 12.74
C ASN A 57 15.14 -21.05 12.88
N ILE A 58 14.21 -21.71 12.18
CA ILE A 58 12.82 -21.71 12.63
C ILE A 58 12.85 -22.46 13.97
N SER A 59 12.99 -21.72 15.06
CA SER A 59 12.63 -22.20 16.38
C SER A 59 11.16 -22.58 16.27
N TYR A 60 10.87 -23.87 16.19
CA TYR A 60 9.52 -24.39 16.21
C TYR A 60 8.95 -24.13 17.61
N ILE A 61 8.44 -22.92 17.80
CA ILE A 61 7.64 -22.53 18.95
C ILE A 61 6.35 -23.34 18.85
N SER A 62 5.99 -24.02 19.93
CA SER A 62 4.71 -24.76 19.97
C SER A 62 3.53 -23.80 19.79
N LEU A 63 2.38 -24.28 19.30
CA LEU A 63 1.19 -23.41 19.21
C LEU A 63 0.83 -22.80 20.56
N LEU A 64 0.97 -23.56 21.64
CA LEU A 64 0.74 -23.08 23.00
C LEU A 64 1.69 -21.95 23.39
N GLU A 65 3.00 -22.13 23.15
CA GLU A 65 4.01 -21.12 23.45
C GLU A 65 3.82 -19.86 22.59
N LEU A 66 3.32 -20.01 21.37
CA LEU A 66 2.97 -18.88 20.51
C LEU A 66 1.78 -18.08 21.08
N GLU A 67 0.73 -18.78 21.53
CA GLU A 67 -0.44 -18.16 22.17
C GLU A 67 -0.05 -17.42 23.46
N GLU A 68 0.80 -18.03 24.29
CA GLU A 68 1.34 -17.40 25.50
C GLU A 68 2.10 -16.11 25.18
N LYS A 69 3.04 -16.16 24.22
CA LYS A 69 3.79 -14.98 23.77
C LYS A 69 2.90 -13.91 23.17
N MET A 70 1.86 -14.30 22.45
CA MET A 70 0.86 -13.37 21.91
C MET A 70 0.14 -12.64 23.05
N HIS A 71 -0.31 -13.36 24.07
CA HIS A 71 -0.97 -12.77 25.23
C HIS A 71 -0.04 -11.84 26.03
N GLU A 72 1.21 -12.24 26.27
CA GLU A 72 2.22 -11.39 26.91
C GLU A 72 2.47 -10.11 26.10
N PHE A 73 2.56 -10.22 24.79
CA PHE A 73 2.75 -9.08 23.91
C PHE A 73 1.56 -8.11 23.95
N LEU A 74 0.33 -8.62 23.94
CA LEU A 74 -0.88 -7.79 24.05
C LEU A 74 -0.93 -7.05 25.39
N LYS A 75 -0.62 -7.74 26.51
CA LYS A 75 -0.54 -7.09 27.82
C LYS A 75 0.49 -5.96 27.86
N LYS A 76 1.59 -6.09 27.11
CA LYS A 76 2.61 -5.04 26.99
C LYS A 76 2.12 -3.83 26.18
N LEU A 77 1.17 -4.03 25.27
CA LEU A 77 0.60 -2.96 24.45
C LEU A 77 -0.45 -2.14 25.19
N ASP A 78 -1.15 -2.77 26.14
CA ASP A 78 -2.12 -2.13 27.01
C ASP A 78 -1.46 -1.04 27.85
N LYS A 79 -2.05 0.15 27.82
CA LYS A 79 -1.58 1.32 28.55
C LYS A 79 -2.77 2.04 29.14
N THR A 80 -2.60 2.56 30.35
CA THR A 80 -3.56 3.46 30.99
C THR A 80 -3.55 4.82 30.32
N GLN A 81 -4.62 5.61 30.50
CA GLN A 81 -4.71 6.94 29.90
C GLN A 81 -3.56 7.87 30.33
N SER A 82 -3.08 7.75 31.57
CA SER A 82 -1.93 8.53 32.04
C SER A 82 -0.66 8.17 31.26
N GLU A 83 -0.38 6.89 31.11
CA GLU A 83 0.80 6.41 30.38
C GLU A 83 0.74 6.80 28.90
N ILE A 84 -0.45 6.81 28.30
CA ILE A 84 -0.66 7.28 26.93
C ILE A 84 -0.28 8.76 26.81
N ASN A 85 -0.76 9.59 27.73
CA ASN A 85 -0.47 11.04 27.72
C ASN A 85 1.02 11.32 27.95
N ASP A 86 1.68 10.55 28.83
CA ASP A 86 3.11 10.72 29.10
C ASP A 86 3.96 10.28 27.91
N LEU A 87 3.56 9.19 27.24
CA LEU A 87 4.21 8.70 26.02
C LEU A 87 4.03 9.69 24.87
N GLU A 88 2.85 10.27 24.70
CA GLU A 88 2.59 11.33 23.73
C GLU A 88 3.58 12.48 23.96
N LYS A 89 3.64 13.03 25.17
CA LYS A 89 4.56 14.13 25.53
C LYS A 89 6.03 13.78 25.26
N ALA A 90 6.44 12.56 25.61
CA ALA A 90 7.81 12.09 25.40
C ALA A 90 8.17 11.85 23.92
N THR A 91 7.17 11.76 23.04
CA THR A 91 7.37 11.42 21.62
C THR A 91 6.88 12.49 20.63
N ILE A 92 6.55 13.69 21.11
CA ILE A 92 6.07 14.83 20.30
C ILE A 92 6.94 15.09 19.06
N GLU A 93 8.26 15.02 19.20
CA GLU A 93 9.20 15.31 18.10
C GLU A 93 9.25 14.22 17.02
N GLN A 94 8.64 13.05 17.27
CA GLN A 94 8.55 11.91 16.33
C GLN A 94 9.89 11.44 15.74
N ASN A 95 11.00 11.75 16.41
CA ASN A 95 12.36 11.43 15.96
C ASN A 95 13.26 10.96 17.10
N CYS A 96 12.67 10.38 18.16
CA CYS A 96 13.41 9.81 19.27
C CYS A 96 13.38 8.28 19.24
N ALA A 97 14.33 7.63 19.91
CA ALA A 97 14.42 6.17 19.97
C ALA A 97 13.13 5.52 20.52
N LEU A 98 12.50 6.17 21.51
CA LEU A 98 11.24 5.74 22.10
C LEU A 98 10.11 5.70 21.07
N TRP A 99 9.99 6.74 20.24
CA TRP A 99 9.02 6.79 19.15
C TRP A 99 9.21 5.62 18.17
N TYR A 100 10.44 5.36 17.75
CA TYR A 100 10.72 4.22 16.86
C TYR A 100 10.42 2.87 17.52
N ALA A 101 10.71 2.73 18.82
CA ALA A 101 10.43 1.50 19.56
C ALA A 101 8.93 1.21 19.66
N GLU A 102 8.14 2.20 20.10
CA GLU A 102 6.68 2.08 20.21
C GLU A 102 6.03 1.84 18.84
N ARG A 103 6.50 2.54 17.79
CA ARG A 103 5.98 2.38 16.43
C ARG A 103 6.28 1.01 15.82
N ARG A 104 7.39 0.35 16.18
CA ARG A 104 7.69 -1.03 15.75
C ARG A 104 6.74 -2.06 16.35
N MET A 105 6.20 -1.78 17.53
CA MET A 105 5.30 -2.69 18.23
C MET A 105 3.82 -2.46 17.89
N ARG A 106 3.47 -1.30 17.33
CA ARG A 106 2.09 -0.87 17.13
C ARG A 106 1.70 -0.83 15.66
N LEU A 107 0.43 -1.17 15.40
CA LEU A 107 -0.16 -0.91 14.10
C LEU A 107 -0.53 0.58 13.98
N THR A 108 0.04 1.24 12.98
CA THR A 108 -0.18 2.68 12.76
C THR A 108 -1.43 2.94 11.92
N ALA A 109 -2.04 4.13 12.08
CA ALA A 109 -3.25 4.51 11.34
C ALA A 109 -3.13 4.37 9.81
N SER A 110 -1.95 4.65 9.25
CA SER A 110 -1.68 4.50 7.81
C SER A 110 -1.82 3.05 7.30
N TRP A 111 -1.67 2.06 8.18
CA TRP A 111 -1.83 0.64 7.85
C TRP A 111 -3.21 0.08 8.20
N HIS A 112 -3.93 0.72 9.14
CA HIS A 112 -5.23 0.24 9.62
C HIS A 112 -6.22 -0.03 8.47
N GLY A 113 -6.34 0.89 7.52
CA GLY A 113 -7.25 0.71 6.39
C GLY A 113 -6.87 -0.43 5.45
N ALA A 114 -5.58 -0.74 5.30
CA ALA A 114 -5.12 -1.85 4.46
C ALA A 114 -5.43 -3.21 5.10
N ILE A 115 -5.29 -3.30 6.44
CA ILE A 115 -5.57 -4.52 7.18
C ILE A 115 -7.08 -4.75 7.33
N ASN A 116 -7.82 -3.72 7.74
CA ASN A 116 -9.27 -3.86 7.99
C ASN A 116 -10.09 -4.17 6.72
N LYS A 117 -9.57 -3.79 5.54
CA LYS A 117 -10.23 -4.07 4.25
C LYS A 117 -9.77 -5.37 3.60
N MET A 118 -8.83 -6.07 4.21
CA MET A 118 -8.33 -7.34 3.69
C MET A 118 -9.43 -8.39 3.82
N ARG A 119 -9.60 -9.21 2.77
CA ARG A 119 -10.54 -10.34 2.83
C ARG A 119 -9.94 -11.46 3.67
N GLU A 120 -10.80 -12.25 4.29
CA GLU A 120 -10.41 -13.39 5.14
C GLU A 120 -9.57 -14.43 4.40
N ASP A 121 -9.81 -14.60 3.10
CA ASP A 121 -9.10 -15.55 2.22
C ASP A 121 -7.77 -15.01 1.66
N THR A 122 -7.49 -13.72 1.84
CA THR A 122 -6.30 -13.08 1.27
C THR A 122 -5.10 -13.30 2.18
N ASN A 123 -4.04 -13.91 1.65
CA ASN A 123 -2.79 -14.10 2.38
C ASN A 123 -2.23 -12.75 2.86
N CYS A 124 -2.03 -12.62 4.18
CA CYS A 124 -1.56 -11.41 4.85
C CYS A 124 -0.03 -11.28 4.90
N GLU A 125 0.73 -12.31 4.50
CA GLU A 125 2.19 -12.38 4.59
C GLU A 125 2.90 -11.14 4.01
N ASN A 126 2.49 -10.70 2.82
CA ASN A 126 3.07 -9.51 2.19
C ASN A 126 2.82 -8.24 3.02
N ASN A 127 1.67 -8.12 3.66
CA ASN A 127 1.37 -6.99 4.55
C ASN A 127 2.24 -7.05 5.80
N VAL A 128 2.37 -8.22 6.42
CA VAL A 128 3.25 -8.42 7.59
C VAL A 128 4.70 -8.05 7.25
N ILE A 129 5.22 -8.55 6.12
CA ILE A 129 6.57 -8.21 5.65
C ILE A 129 6.73 -6.70 5.45
N ASN A 130 5.74 -6.05 4.84
CA ASN A 130 5.80 -4.60 4.62
C ASN A 130 5.71 -3.80 5.93
N ILE A 131 4.93 -4.25 6.91
CA ILE A 131 4.79 -3.57 8.20
C ILE A 131 6.09 -3.69 9.00
N LEU A 132 6.69 -4.88 9.04
CA LEU A 132 7.85 -5.16 9.89
C LEU A 132 9.16 -4.70 9.27
N TYR A 133 9.34 -4.84 7.96
CA TYR A 133 10.67 -4.75 7.34
C TYR A 133 10.80 -3.67 6.26
N LYS A 134 9.71 -3.04 5.81
CA LYS A 134 9.78 -2.06 4.72
C LYS A 134 9.81 -0.63 5.24
N PRO A 135 10.99 0.03 5.26
CA PRO A 135 11.06 1.43 5.63
C PRO A 135 10.39 2.32 4.57
N PHE A 136 9.68 3.34 5.03
CA PHE A 136 9.14 4.38 4.15
C PHE A 136 10.26 5.32 3.69
N LYS A 137 10.52 5.36 2.39
CA LYS A 137 11.58 6.20 1.79
C LYS A 137 11.10 7.58 1.32
N GLY A 138 9.79 7.83 1.35
CA GLY A 138 9.19 9.04 0.80
C GLY A 138 9.14 9.05 -0.73
N ASN A 139 8.24 9.88 -1.28
CA ASN A 139 8.21 10.27 -2.69
C ASN A 139 8.20 11.80 -2.81
N THR A 140 8.17 12.32 -4.04
CA THR A 140 8.16 13.78 -4.29
C THR A 140 6.95 14.46 -3.66
N ALA A 141 5.77 13.84 -3.74
CA ALA A 141 4.54 14.38 -3.15
C ALA A 141 4.62 14.44 -1.61
N THR A 142 5.17 13.42 -0.94
CA THR A 142 5.29 13.42 0.52
C THR A 142 6.33 14.41 1.01
N LYS A 143 7.41 14.63 0.25
CA LYS A 143 8.39 15.68 0.55
C LYS A 143 7.74 17.06 0.44
N TYR A 144 7.01 17.30 -0.64
CA TYR A 144 6.25 18.53 -0.83
C TYR A 144 5.25 18.76 0.31
N GLY A 145 4.47 17.73 0.68
CA GLY A 145 3.54 17.80 1.79
C GLY A 145 4.22 18.23 3.09
N LYS A 146 5.33 17.57 3.45
CA LYS A 146 6.11 17.89 4.65
C LYS A 146 6.65 19.33 4.64
N SER A 147 7.10 19.84 3.50
CA SER A 147 7.63 21.20 3.40
C SER A 147 6.56 22.30 3.47
N ASN A 148 5.30 21.98 3.18
CA ASN A 148 4.21 22.96 3.14
C ASN A 148 3.22 22.81 4.32
N GLU A 149 3.43 21.84 5.20
CA GLU A 149 2.58 21.57 6.35
C GLU A 149 2.43 22.81 7.25
N ASP A 150 3.53 23.49 7.56
CA ASP A 150 3.52 24.71 8.36
C ASP A 150 2.70 25.85 7.74
N VAL A 151 2.72 25.97 6.41
CA VAL A 151 1.95 26.98 5.68
C VAL A 151 0.46 26.66 5.73
N ALA A 152 0.11 25.39 5.54
CA ALA A 152 -1.28 24.93 5.60
C ALA A 152 -1.89 25.16 6.99
N THR A 153 -1.18 24.80 8.06
CA THR A 153 -1.67 24.95 9.44
C THR A 153 -1.95 26.40 9.80
N LYS A 154 -1.10 27.34 9.35
CA LYS A 154 -1.31 28.79 9.57
C LYS A 154 -2.47 29.39 8.79
N THR A 155 -2.89 28.74 7.70
CA THR A 155 -3.99 29.24 6.85
C THR A 155 -5.36 28.79 7.36
N VAL A 156 -5.40 27.70 8.13
CA VAL A 156 -6.64 27.09 8.65
C VAL A 156 -6.95 27.55 10.08
N ALA A 157 -5.95 28.07 10.81
CA ALA A 157 -6.13 28.69 12.12
C ALA A 157 -6.70 30.11 12.02
#